data_AF-A0ABD6FYQ3-F1
#
_entry.id   AF-A0ABD6FYQ3-F1
#
_cell.length_a   1.000
_cell.length_b   1.000
_cell.length_c   1.000
_cell.angle_alpha   90.00
_cell.angle_beta   90.00
_cell.angle_gamma   90.00
#
_symmetry.space_group_name_H-M   'P 1'
#
loop_
_entity.id
_entity.type
_entity.pdbx_description
1 polymer ?
#
loop_
_entity_poly.entity_id
_entity_poly.type
_entity_poly.pdbx_seq_one_letter_code
_entity_poly.pdbx_strand_id
1 'polypeptide(L)'
;MAEHQHHLGALAKEMNRRRQAQVRAQEGIRRAQAFEDFVALGVRRSKQALLEAYQERAAAEGPQSVPTLSREVIDRWAREDDWLNRAHERDLEAIAKARQALESVQVEAFERVGQLVSSALGVVEDIVTGKDPKATPTVRLRAAELVLALAGVDAKTMAEAAQEAPPPLPLPAGEDGEPVDFAAYYRQLVQSR
;
A
#
# COMPACT_ATOMS: atom_id res chain seq x y z
N MET A 1 38.30 56.83 -43.09
CA MET A 1 38.12 57.13 -41.65
C MET A 1 36.73 56.74 -41.13
N ALA A 2 35.63 57.00 -41.86
CA ALA A 2 34.27 56.63 -41.42
C ALA A 2 34.03 55.10 -41.34
N GLU A 3 34.51 54.32 -42.31
CA GLU A 3 34.29 52.85 -42.34
C GLU A 3 34.97 52.11 -41.17
N HIS A 4 36.13 52.57 -40.73
CA HIS A 4 36.85 51.99 -39.59
C HIS A 4 36.09 52.24 -38.27
N GLN A 5 35.44 53.39 -38.11
CA GLN A 5 34.62 53.69 -36.93
C GLN A 5 33.32 52.88 -36.91
N HIS A 6 32.70 52.65 -38.07
CA HIS A 6 31.51 51.77 -38.19
C HIS A 6 31.82 50.31 -37.84
N HIS A 7 32.97 49.78 -38.26
CA HIS A 7 33.36 48.40 -37.96
C HIS A 7 33.66 48.19 -36.46
N LEU A 8 34.33 49.15 -35.81
CA LEU A 8 34.57 49.11 -34.37
C LEU A 8 33.28 49.20 -33.54
N GLY A 9 32.31 50.03 -33.97
CA GLY A 9 30.99 50.10 -33.34
C GLY A 9 30.17 48.81 -33.47
N ALA A 10 30.26 48.13 -34.62
CA ALA A 10 29.60 46.84 -34.85
C ALA A 10 30.20 45.73 -33.96
N LEU A 11 31.53 45.67 -33.86
CA LEU A 11 32.25 44.72 -33.00
C LEU A 11 31.91 44.93 -31.52
N ALA A 12 31.87 46.17 -31.04
CA ALA A 12 31.50 46.47 -29.65
C ALA A 12 30.07 46.04 -29.32
N LYS A 13 29.12 46.25 -30.25
CA LYS A 13 27.73 45.80 -30.10
C LYS A 13 27.61 44.28 -30.07
N GLU A 14 28.39 43.58 -30.91
CA GLU A 14 28.41 42.12 -30.93
C GLU A 14 29.04 41.52 -29.66
N MET A 15 30.16 42.08 -29.19
CA MET A 15 30.77 41.68 -27.91
C MET A 15 29.81 41.86 -26.74
N ASN A 16 29.06 42.97 -26.69
CA ASN A 16 28.06 43.21 -25.65
C ASN A 16 26.92 42.17 -25.72
N ARG A 17 26.43 41.85 -26.92
CA ARG A 17 25.42 40.78 -27.11
C ARG A 17 25.92 39.42 -26.61
N ARG A 18 27.16 39.03 -26.96
CA ARG A 18 27.75 37.77 -26.50
C ARG A 18 27.89 37.74 -24.98
N ARG A 19 28.35 38.82 -24.36
CA ARG A 19 28.46 38.95 -22.90
C ARG A 19 27.09 38.83 -22.24
N GLN A 20 26.07 39.51 -22.75
CA GLN A 20 24.70 39.41 -22.23
C GLN A 20 24.14 38.00 -22.36
N ALA A 21 24.37 37.32 -23.49
CA ALA A 21 23.95 35.93 -23.68
C ALA A 21 24.64 35.00 -22.67
N GLN A 22 25.94 35.17 -22.44
CA GLN A 22 26.68 34.39 -21.47
C GLN A 22 26.17 34.60 -20.03
N VAL A 23 25.87 35.85 -19.64
CA VAL A 23 25.30 36.17 -18.33
C VAL A 23 23.93 35.51 -18.15
N ARG A 24 23.06 35.55 -19.17
CA ARG A 24 21.75 34.88 -19.13
C ARG A 24 21.87 33.37 -19.02
N ALA A 25 22.81 32.76 -19.75
CA ALA A 25 23.05 31.32 -19.68
C ALA A 25 23.53 30.91 -18.27
N GLN A 26 24.47 31.66 -17.69
CA GLN A 26 24.92 31.43 -16.31
C GLN A 26 23.81 31.64 -15.29
N GLU A 27 22.96 32.65 -15.46
CA GLU A 27 21.80 32.86 -14.60
C GLU A 27 20.83 31.68 -14.67
N GLY A 28 20.57 31.14 -15.87
CA GLY A 28 19.73 29.97 -16.06
C GLY A 28 20.24 28.73 -15.30
N ILE A 29 21.55 28.48 -15.35
CA ILE A 29 22.18 27.36 -14.62
C ILE A 29 22.01 27.55 -13.11
N ARG A 30 22.32 28.75 -12.59
CA ARG A 30 22.20 29.06 -11.16
C ARG A 30 20.77 28.96 -10.67
N ARG A 31 19.82 29.44 -11.48
CA ARG A 31 18.39 29.38 -11.21
C ARG A 31 17.89 27.94 -11.14
N ALA A 32 18.30 27.09 -12.08
CA ALA A 32 17.97 25.66 -12.06
C ALA A 32 18.55 24.95 -10.83
N GLN A 33 19.82 25.21 -10.50
CA GLN A 33 20.43 24.68 -9.27
C GLN A 33 19.66 25.12 -8.03
N ALA A 34 19.24 26.38 -7.97
CA ALA A 34 18.52 26.91 -6.82
C ALA A 34 17.14 26.27 -6.63
N PHE A 35 16.47 25.89 -7.72
CA PHE A 35 15.25 25.09 -7.65
C PHE A 35 15.51 23.68 -7.12
N GLU A 36 16.56 22.99 -7.58
CA GLU A 36 16.89 21.66 -7.05
C GLU A 36 17.26 21.72 -5.56
N ASP A 37 18.03 22.72 -5.14
CA ASP A 37 18.35 22.94 -3.73
C ASP A 37 17.08 23.23 -2.90
N PHE A 38 16.13 24.01 -3.45
CA PHE A 38 14.82 24.24 -2.84
C PHE A 38 13.99 22.95 -2.71
N VAL A 39 14.00 22.10 -3.73
CA VAL A 39 13.32 20.80 -3.70
C VAL A 39 13.96 19.89 -2.66
N ALA A 40 15.28 19.87 -2.55
CA ALA A 40 16.05 19.05 -1.62
C ALA A 40 15.78 19.36 -0.14
N LEU A 41 15.28 20.56 0.20
CA LEU A 41 14.82 20.89 1.56
C LEU A 41 13.61 20.05 2.02
N GLY A 42 12.90 19.41 1.09
CA GLY A 42 11.79 18.50 1.38
C GLY A 42 10.69 19.15 2.22
N VAL A 43 10.37 18.56 3.38
CA VAL A 43 9.28 19.02 4.25
C VAL A 43 9.54 20.41 4.85
N ARG A 44 10.82 20.80 5.00
CA ARG A 44 11.21 22.12 5.55
C ARG A 44 11.35 23.19 4.47
N ARG A 45 10.93 22.89 3.24
CA ARG A 45 11.06 23.75 2.07
C ARG A 45 10.40 25.10 2.31
N SER A 46 11.23 26.13 2.33
CA SER A 46 10.82 27.53 2.29
C SER A 46 11.95 28.34 1.69
N LYS A 47 11.64 29.52 1.14
CA LYS A 47 12.66 30.42 0.58
C LYS A 47 13.62 30.92 1.66
N GLN A 48 13.11 31.07 2.88
CA GLN A 48 13.90 31.46 4.05
C GLN A 48 14.88 30.35 4.44
N ALA A 49 14.42 29.10 4.52
CA ALA A 49 15.28 27.95 4.81
C ALA A 49 16.36 27.76 3.72
N LEU A 50 16.03 28.03 2.45
CA LEU A 50 17.02 28.01 1.37
C LEU A 50 18.09 29.09 1.56
N LEU A 51 17.68 30.31 1.92
CA LEU A 51 18.60 31.42 2.16
C LEU A 51 19.52 31.13 3.35
N GLU A 52 18.99 30.57 4.43
CA GLU A 52 19.77 30.15 5.60
C GLU A 52 20.79 29.07 5.22
N ALA A 53 20.36 28.02 4.50
CA ALA A 53 21.25 26.98 4.00
C ALA A 53 22.36 27.54 3.10
N TYR A 54 22.07 28.55 2.28
CA TYR A 54 23.08 29.21 1.46
C TYR A 54 24.03 30.08 2.28
N GLN A 55 23.57 30.76 3.31
CA GLN A 55 24.44 31.54 4.20
C GLN A 55 25.42 30.61 4.93
N GLU A 56 24.95 29.46 5.43
CA GLU A 56 25.78 28.44 6.06
C GLU A 56 26.83 27.88 5.09
N ARG A 57 26.41 27.46 3.88
CA ARG A 57 27.33 26.93 2.87
C ARG A 57 28.34 27.98 2.40
N ALA A 58 27.92 29.23 2.22
CA ALA A 58 28.80 30.31 1.83
C ALA A 58 29.80 30.69 2.94
N ALA A 59 29.42 30.53 4.21
CA ALA A 59 30.34 30.73 5.33
C ALA A 59 31.43 29.65 5.38
N ALA A 60 31.10 28.41 4.99
CA ALA A 60 32.05 27.29 4.99
C ALA A 60 32.95 27.23 3.74
N GLU A 61 32.38 27.46 2.55
CA GLU A 61 33.04 27.18 1.26
C GLU A 61 33.29 28.45 0.42
N GLY A 62 32.76 29.59 0.86
CA GLY A 62 32.81 30.88 0.18
C GLY A 62 31.57 31.19 -0.68
N PRO A 63 31.32 32.46 -1.03
CA PRO A 63 30.08 32.91 -1.68
C PRO A 63 29.85 32.35 -3.08
N GLN A 64 30.89 31.83 -3.75
CA GLN A 64 30.82 31.20 -5.06
C GLN A 64 30.23 29.77 -5.03
N SER A 65 30.11 29.15 -3.85
CA SER A 65 29.56 27.78 -3.70
C SER A 65 28.03 27.74 -3.84
N VAL A 66 27.37 28.91 -3.78
CA VAL A 66 25.90 29.02 -3.83
C VAL A 66 25.44 29.82 -5.04
N PRO A 67 24.22 29.55 -5.55
CA PRO A 67 23.66 30.31 -6.68
C PRO A 67 23.50 31.82 -6.42
N THR A 68 23.10 32.19 -5.21
CA THR A 68 22.86 33.58 -4.79
C THR A 68 22.75 33.67 -3.27
N LEU A 69 23.12 34.80 -2.68
CA LEU A 69 22.85 35.16 -1.28
C LEU A 69 21.78 36.26 -1.16
N SER A 70 21.22 36.71 -2.29
CA SER A 70 20.19 37.75 -2.31
C SER A 70 18.80 37.14 -2.18
N ARG A 71 18.09 37.55 -1.12
CA ARG A 71 16.69 37.20 -0.89
C ARG A 71 15.79 37.62 -2.06
N GLU A 72 16.01 38.82 -2.60
CA GLU A 72 15.21 39.34 -3.72
C GLU A 72 15.35 38.49 -4.98
N VAL A 73 16.56 37.99 -5.25
CA VAL A 73 16.82 37.11 -6.40
C VAL A 73 16.10 35.78 -6.22
N ILE A 74 16.15 35.19 -5.02
CA ILE A 74 15.42 33.95 -4.70
C ILE A 74 13.91 34.17 -4.86
N ASP A 75 13.38 35.27 -4.32
CA ASP A 75 11.97 35.61 -4.41
C ASP A 75 11.50 35.80 -5.85
N ARG A 76 12.33 36.44 -6.69
CA ARG A 76 12.07 36.63 -8.12
C ARG A 76 12.05 35.29 -8.86
N TRP A 77 13.09 34.49 -8.73
CA TRP A 77 13.16 33.19 -9.41
C TRP A 77 12.02 32.26 -8.97
N ALA A 78 11.74 32.20 -7.67
CA ALA A 78 10.66 31.38 -7.14
C ALA A 78 9.28 31.77 -7.69
N ARG A 79 9.06 33.06 -7.97
CA ARG A 79 7.82 33.55 -8.56
C ARG A 79 7.76 33.29 -10.07
N GLU A 80 8.84 33.59 -10.78
CA GLU A 80 8.89 33.48 -12.24
C GLU A 80 8.85 32.01 -12.72
N ASP A 81 9.42 31.08 -11.96
CA ASP A 81 9.40 29.63 -12.25
C ASP A 81 8.30 28.87 -11.52
N ASP A 82 7.49 29.54 -10.70
CA ASP A 82 6.44 28.91 -9.90
C ASP A 82 6.93 27.70 -9.07
N TRP A 83 7.98 27.92 -8.28
CA TRP A 83 8.69 26.84 -7.58
C TRP A 83 7.79 26.01 -6.68
N LEU A 84 6.81 26.63 -6.02
CA LEU A 84 5.92 25.92 -5.10
C LEU A 84 5.05 24.91 -5.83
N ASN A 85 4.44 25.30 -6.96
CA ASN A 85 3.59 24.39 -7.73
C ASN A 85 4.41 23.28 -8.37
N ARG A 86 5.54 23.60 -8.99
CA ARG A 86 6.43 22.57 -9.58
C ARG A 86 6.95 21.58 -8.55
N ALA A 87 7.29 22.06 -7.36
CA ALA A 87 7.77 21.19 -6.30
C ALA A 87 6.61 20.34 -5.74
N HIS A 88 5.41 20.89 -5.64
CA HIS A 88 4.20 20.15 -5.26
C HIS A 88 3.85 19.05 -6.26
N GLU A 89 3.87 19.34 -7.57
CA GLU A 89 3.65 18.35 -8.64
C GLU A 89 4.63 17.18 -8.52
N ARG A 90 5.92 17.49 -8.33
CA ARG A 90 6.96 16.47 -8.13
C ARG A 90 6.74 15.64 -6.87
N ASP A 91 6.29 16.26 -5.78
CA ASP A 91 5.97 15.54 -4.54
C ASP A 91 4.75 14.61 -4.75
N LEU A 92 3.72 15.05 -5.50
CA LEU A 92 2.56 14.21 -5.84
C LEU A 92 2.97 13.01 -6.70
N GLU A 93 3.82 13.20 -7.70
CA GLU A 93 4.37 12.11 -8.51
C GLU A 93 5.17 11.12 -7.67
N ALA A 94 6.01 11.62 -6.75
CA ALA A 94 6.78 10.78 -5.84
C ALA A 94 5.87 9.97 -4.90
N ILE A 95 4.81 10.59 -4.37
CA ILE A 95 3.80 9.92 -3.53
C ILE A 95 3.05 8.86 -4.35
N ALA A 96 2.63 9.17 -5.57
CA ALA A 96 1.94 8.22 -6.45
C ALA A 96 2.81 6.99 -6.72
N LYS A 97 4.09 7.21 -7.06
CA LYS A 97 5.06 6.13 -7.27
C LYS A 97 5.29 5.30 -6.00
N ALA A 98 5.40 5.94 -4.84
CA ALA A 98 5.56 5.25 -3.56
C ALA A 98 4.32 4.42 -3.20
N ARG A 99 3.10 4.92 -3.47
CA ARG A 99 1.85 4.17 -3.30
C ARG A 99 1.81 2.94 -4.20
N GLN A 100 2.14 3.10 -5.48
CA GLN A 100 2.19 1.97 -6.42
C GLN A 100 3.18 0.89 -5.97
N ALA A 101 4.35 1.29 -5.47
CA ALA A 101 5.34 0.36 -4.93
C ALA A 101 4.85 -0.33 -3.64
N LEU A 102 4.07 0.36 -2.81
CA LEU A 102 3.47 -0.24 -1.61
C LEU A 102 2.38 -1.25 -1.99
N GLU A 103 1.53 -0.92 -2.96
CA GLU A 103 0.49 -1.81 -3.48
C GLU A 103 1.09 -3.08 -4.06
N SER A 104 2.19 -3.00 -4.83
CA SER A 104 2.84 -4.20 -5.36
C SER A 104 3.37 -5.10 -4.24
N VAL A 105 3.97 -4.52 -3.19
CA VAL A 105 4.44 -5.29 -2.03
C VAL A 105 3.27 -5.94 -1.27
N GLN A 106 2.14 -5.25 -1.15
CA GLN A 106 0.95 -5.81 -0.50
C GLN A 106 0.41 -7.00 -1.29
N VAL A 107 0.30 -6.90 -2.62
CA VAL A 107 -0.17 -8.00 -3.47
C VAL A 107 0.74 -9.21 -3.31
N GLU A 108 2.06 -9.04 -3.41
CA GLU A 108 3.01 -10.15 -3.22
C GLU A 108 2.92 -10.77 -1.82
N ALA A 109 2.71 -9.95 -0.79
CA ALA A 109 2.52 -10.45 0.57
C ALA A 109 1.22 -11.26 0.71
N PHE A 110 0.11 -10.78 0.15
CA PHE A 110 -1.16 -11.50 0.15
C PHE A 110 -1.08 -12.81 -0.62
N GLU A 111 -0.39 -12.85 -1.77
CA GLU A 111 -0.15 -14.07 -2.53
C GLU A 111 0.63 -15.10 -1.72
N ARG A 112 1.70 -14.68 -1.03
CA ARG A 112 2.48 -15.58 -0.15
C ARG A 112 1.64 -16.11 1.01
N VAL A 113 0.83 -15.25 1.64
CA VAL A 113 -0.09 -15.71 2.70
C VAL A 113 -1.10 -16.70 2.11
N GLY A 114 -1.66 -16.43 0.93
CA GLY A 114 -2.57 -17.34 0.25
C GLY A 114 -1.94 -18.71 -0.03
N GLN A 115 -0.69 -18.75 -0.50
CA GLN A 115 0.05 -20.00 -0.72
C GLN A 115 0.30 -20.78 0.58
N LEU A 116 0.65 -20.08 1.67
CA LEU A 116 0.84 -20.68 2.98
C LEU A 116 -0.48 -21.25 3.54
N VAL A 117 -1.57 -20.49 3.43
CA VAL A 117 -2.91 -20.93 3.84
C VAL A 117 -3.35 -22.14 3.03
N SER A 118 -3.18 -22.11 1.70
CA SER A 118 -3.51 -23.25 0.83
C SER A 118 -2.70 -24.49 1.18
N SER A 119 -1.39 -24.33 1.44
CA SER A 119 -0.52 -25.42 1.85
C SER A 119 -0.91 -25.98 3.22
N ALA A 120 -1.22 -25.10 4.19
CA ALA A 120 -1.68 -25.50 5.51
C ALA A 120 -3.01 -26.26 5.45
N LEU A 121 -3.95 -25.83 4.61
CA LEU A 121 -5.22 -26.53 4.38
C LEU A 121 -5.00 -27.91 3.75
N GLY A 122 -4.08 -28.04 2.78
CA GLY A 122 -3.72 -29.35 2.22
C GLY A 122 -3.14 -30.31 3.26
N VAL A 123 -2.27 -29.81 4.15
CA VAL A 123 -1.74 -30.62 5.27
C VAL A 123 -2.87 -31.06 6.21
N VAL A 124 -3.80 -30.17 6.55
CA VAL A 124 -4.96 -30.50 7.39
C VAL A 124 -5.85 -31.55 6.71
N GLU A 125 -6.09 -31.42 5.40
CA GLU A 125 -6.83 -32.41 4.61
C GLU A 125 -6.15 -33.78 4.65
N ASP A 126 -4.83 -33.85 4.44
CA ASP A 126 -4.08 -35.10 4.49
C ASP A 126 -4.12 -35.77 5.87
N ILE A 127 -4.09 -34.97 6.94
CA ILE A 127 -4.24 -35.44 8.32
C ILE A 127 -5.65 -36.02 8.54
N VAL A 128 -6.70 -35.29 8.16
CA VAL A 128 -8.11 -35.69 8.39
C VAL A 128 -8.49 -36.90 7.54
N THR A 129 -8.05 -36.95 6.28
CA THR A 129 -8.31 -38.08 5.36
C THR A 129 -7.41 -39.29 5.64
N GLY A 130 -6.47 -39.19 6.57
CA GLY A 130 -5.59 -40.28 6.97
C GLY A 130 -4.46 -40.60 5.99
N LYS A 131 -4.22 -39.71 5.01
CA LYS A 131 -3.10 -39.79 4.06
C LYS A 131 -1.77 -39.48 4.74
N ASP A 132 -1.76 -38.71 5.83
CA ASP A 132 -0.56 -38.51 6.65
C ASP A 132 -0.29 -39.74 7.55
N PRO A 133 0.79 -40.50 7.30
CA PRO A 133 1.12 -41.70 8.07
C PRO A 133 1.69 -41.39 9.46
N LYS A 134 2.10 -40.14 9.73
CA LYS A 134 2.67 -39.72 11.04
C LYS A 134 1.62 -39.12 11.97
N ALA A 135 0.43 -38.83 11.47
CA ALA A 135 -0.63 -38.23 12.27
C ALA A 135 -1.24 -39.24 13.27
N THR A 136 -1.05 -38.99 14.56
CA THR A 136 -1.67 -39.77 15.64
C THR A 136 -3.19 -39.54 15.70
N PRO A 137 -3.98 -40.46 16.29
CA PRO A 137 -5.44 -40.30 16.40
C PRO A 137 -5.86 -38.96 17.05
N THR A 138 -5.10 -38.49 18.05
CA THR A 138 -5.35 -37.20 18.72
C THR A 138 -5.13 -36.02 17.79
N VAL A 139 -4.09 -36.07 16.94
CA VAL A 139 -3.81 -35.02 15.94
C VAL A 139 -4.88 -35.00 14.86
N ARG A 140 -5.37 -36.16 14.43
CA ARG A 140 -6.48 -36.27 13.46
C ARG A 140 -7.78 -35.69 13.99
N LEU A 141 -8.14 -36.03 15.23
CA LEU A 141 -9.32 -35.46 15.89
C LEU A 141 -9.22 -33.93 15.97
N ARG A 142 -8.06 -33.41 16.39
CA ARG A 142 -7.86 -31.96 16.50
C ARG A 142 -7.92 -31.24 15.16
N ALA A 143 -7.41 -31.86 14.09
CA ALA A 143 -7.52 -31.34 12.74
C ALA A 143 -8.98 -31.33 12.24
N ALA A 144 -9.75 -32.39 12.53
CA ALA A 144 -11.18 -32.45 12.20
C ALA A 144 -11.99 -31.39 12.97
N GLU A 145 -11.72 -31.19 14.25
CA GLU A 145 -12.32 -30.12 15.07
C GLU A 145 -12.03 -28.73 14.48
N LEU A 146 -10.80 -28.49 14.02
CA LEU A 146 -10.42 -27.24 13.36
C LEU A 146 -11.20 -27.01 12.05
N VAL A 147 -11.39 -28.06 11.24
CA VAL A 147 -12.18 -27.98 10.00
C VAL A 147 -13.65 -27.71 10.29
N LEU A 148 -14.23 -28.37 11.29
CA LEU A 148 -15.61 -28.14 11.73
C LEU A 148 -15.81 -26.71 12.24
N ALA A 149 -14.88 -26.22 13.06
CA ALA A 149 -14.91 -24.84 13.52
C ALA A 149 -14.80 -23.82 12.37
N LEU A 150 -13.95 -24.08 11.37
CA LEU A 150 -13.86 -23.27 10.13
C LEU A 150 -15.16 -23.29 9.31
N ALA A 151 -15.89 -24.40 9.32
CA ALA A 151 -17.20 -24.51 8.69
C ALA A 151 -18.34 -23.89 9.52
N GLY A 152 -18.02 -23.26 10.66
CA GLY A 152 -19.01 -22.67 11.57
C GLY A 152 -19.79 -23.69 12.39
N VAL A 153 -19.35 -24.95 12.41
CA VAL A 153 -19.90 -26.02 13.27
C VAL A 153 -19.09 -26.02 14.55
N ASP A 154 -19.51 -25.19 15.51
CA ASP A 154 -18.93 -25.16 16.86
C ASP A 154 -19.77 -25.95 17.86
N ALA A 155 -19.21 -26.22 19.04
CA ALA A 155 -19.90 -26.97 20.08
C ALA A 155 -21.21 -26.29 20.54
N LYS A 156 -21.36 -24.98 20.29
CA LYS A 156 -22.60 -24.23 20.57
C LYS A 156 -23.68 -24.51 19.54
N THR A 157 -23.36 -24.49 18.25
CA THR A 157 -24.29 -24.83 17.16
C THR A 157 -24.75 -26.28 17.25
N MET A 158 -23.86 -27.21 17.63
CA MET A 158 -24.27 -28.60 17.90
C MET A 158 -25.15 -28.74 19.15
N ALA A 159 -24.95 -27.90 20.17
CA ALA A 159 -25.79 -27.89 21.38
C ALA A 159 -27.17 -27.26 21.14
N GLU A 160 -27.28 -26.27 20.26
CA GLU A 160 -28.57 -25.70 19.81
C GLU A 160 -29.34 -26.70 18.93
N ALA A 161 -28.66 -27.37 17.98
CA ALA A 161 -29.27 -28.43 17.16
C ALA A 161 -29.71 -29.66 17.99
N ALA A 162 -29.05 -29.92 19.13
CA ALA A 162 -29.46 -30.97 20.07
C ALA A 162 -30.66 -30.57 20.95
N GLN A 163 -31.00 -29.26 21.04
CA GLN A 163 -32.18 -28.76 21.76
C GLN A 163 -33.43 -28.72 20.87
N GLU A 164 -33.28 -28.65 19.55
CA GLU A 164 -34.36 -28.96 18.62
C GLU A 164 -34.63 -30.47 18.66
N ALA A 165 -35.58 -30.87 19.52
CA ALA A 165 -36.10 -32.22 19.52
C ALA A 165 -36.55 -32.55 18.08
N PRO A 166 -36.08 -33.66 17.48
CA PRO A 166 -36.54 -34.06 16.16
C PRO A 166 -38.08 -34.14 16.21
N PRO A 167 -38.77 -33.66 15.16
CA PRO A 167 -40.23 -33.66 15.16
C PRO A 167 -40.72 -35.07 15.48
N PRO A 168 -41.67 -35.22 16.41
CA PRO A 168 -42.14 -36.54 16.81
C PRO A 168 -42.62 -37.27 15.55
N LEU A 169 -42.11 -38.48 15.35
CA LEU A 169 -42.56 -39.33 14.25
C LEU A 169 -44.09 -39.43 14.33
N PRO A 170 -44.81 -39.24 13.21
CA PRO A 170 -46.27 -39.31 13.23
C PRO A 170 -46.68 -40.69 13.74
N LEU A 171 -47.49 -40.70 14.80
CA LEU A 171 -48.03 -41.94 15.36
C LEU A 171 -48.93 -42.58 14.29
N PRO A 172 -48.81 -43.88 14.01
CA PRO A 172 -49.78 -44.56 13.16
C PRO A 172 -51.16 -44.49 13.84
N ALA A 173 -52.15 -43.97 13.13
CA ALA A 173 -53.53 -43.95 13.61
C ALA A 173 -54.10 -45.37 13.62
N GLY A 174 -54.67 -45.80 14.75
CA GLY A 174 -55.56 -46.96 14.76
C GLY A 174 -56.84 -46.66 13.98
N GLU A 175 -57.51 -47.69 13.45
CA GLU A 175 -58.69 -47.52 12.58
C GLU A 175 -59.86 -46.76 13.21
N ASP A 176 -59.92 -46.68 14.56
CA ASP A 176 -61.05 -46.04 15.28
C ASP A 176 -60.65 -44.83 16.14
N GLY A 177 -59.41 -44.31 16.02
CA GLY A 177 -58.98 -43.09 16.71
C GLY A 177 -58.67 -43.22 18.21
N GLU A 178 -58.66 -44.44 18.77
CA GLU A 178 -58.22 -44.72 20.14
C GLU A 178 -56.68 -44.77 20.27
N PRO A 179 -56.10 -44.38 21.43
CA PRO A 179 -54.66 -44.39 21.64
C PRO A 179 -54.11 -45.82 21.64
N VAL A 180 -53.22 -46.10 20.69
CA VAL A 180 -52.52 -47.39 20.61
C VAL A 180 -51.56 -47.52 21.80
N ASP A 181 -51.73 -48.55 22.61
CA ASP A 181 -50.71 -48.95 23.60
C ASP A 181 -49.44 -49.40 22.86
N PHE A 182 -48.48 -48.49 22.75
CA PHE A 182 -47.19 -48.71 22.10
C PHE A 182 -46.44 -49.94 22.64
N ALA A 183 -46.58 -50.24 23.94
CA ALA A 183 -45.92 -51.38 24.55
C ALA A 183 -46.57 -52.71 24.14
N ALA A 184 -47.87 -52.71 23.84
CA ALA A 184 -48.56 -53.88 23.29
C ALA A 184 -48.21 -54.08 21.80
N TYR A 185 -48.21 -53.00 21.01
CA TYR A 185 -47.88 -53.04 19.58
C TYR A 185 -46.45 -53.56 19.32
N TYR A 186 -45.45 -53.06 20.04
CA TYR A 186 -44.07 -53.53 19.90
C TYR A 186 -43.87 -54.99 20.33
N ARG A 187 -44.56 -55.42 21.39
CA ARG A 187 -44.52 -56.83 21.82
C ARG A 187 -45.07 -57.75 20.73
N GLN A 188 -46.12 -57.34 20.04
CA GLN A 188 -46.72 -58.11 18.95
C GLN A 188 -45.81 -58.17 17.71
N LEU A 189 -45.09 -57.09 17.39
CA LEU A 189 -44.17 -57.02 16.24
C LEU A 189 -42.90 -57.86 16.44
N VAL A 190 -42.42 -57.99 17.68
CA VAL A 190 -41.26 -58.82 18.03
C VAL A 190 -41.63 -60.31 18.10
N GLN A 191 -42.88 -60.64 18.45
CA GLN A 191 -43.39 -62.02 18.51
C GLN A 191 -43.82 -62.58 17.15
N SER A 192 -43.95 -61.75 16.11
CA SER A 192 -44.35 -62.15 14.76
C SER A 192 -43.15 -62.39 13.81
N ARG A 193 -41.96 -62.64 14.38
CA ARG A 193 -40.79 -63.16 13.66
C ARG A 193 -40.45 -64.57 14.08
#